data_AF-A0A353DPB2-F1
#
_entry.id   AF-A0A353DPB2-F1
#
_cell.length_a   1.000
_cell.length_b   1.000
_cell.length_c   1.000
_cell.angle_alpha   90.00
_cell.angle_beta   90.00
_cell.angle_gamma   90.00
#
_symmetry.space_group_name_H-M   'P 1'
#
loop_
_entity.id
_entity.type
_entity.pdbx_description
1 polymer ?
#
loop_
_entity_poly.entity_id
_entity_poly.type
_entity_poly.pdbx_seq_one_letter_code
_entity_poly.pdbx_strand_id
1 'polypeptide(L)'
;MEKEKMMKKLTLIVLALTFAACDLEVTNPGPVQDSFLVTEEAQVGVVNGAGRALSAAMNWVSYTGGAISREVTPSGSIGSFGISLRTQEGNLDANETSTHWNTSQRARWMAESGAIKMKEEVYDDYSSNANYAQIL
;
A
#
# COMPACT_ATOMS: atom_id res chain seq x y z
N MET A 1 -37.27 49.81 -5.47
CA MET A 1 -36.05 50.04 -4.65
C MET A 1 -36.01 49.18 -3.38
N GLU A 2 -37.03 49.18 -2.51
CA GLU A 2 -36.99 48.40 -1.26
C GLU A 2 -36.91 46.88 -1.44
N LYS A 3 -37.72 46.31 -2.34
CA LYS A 3 -37.73 44.86 -2.60
C LYS A 3 -36.37 44.34 -3.10
N GLU A 4 -35.70 45.10 -3.95
CA GLU A 4 -34.37 44.75 -4.49
C GLU A 4 -33.29 44.81 -3.40
N LYS A 5 -33.40 45.79 -2.48
CA LYS A 5 -32.51 45.92 -1.33
C LYS A 5 -32.72 44.79 -0.32
N MET A 6 -33.95 44.32 -0.14
CA MET A 6 -34.26 43.19 0.72
C MET A 6 -33.77 41.86 0.12
N MET A 7 -33.92 41.68 -1.20
CA MET A 7 -33.45 40.48 -1.90
C MET A 7 -31.92 40.38 -1.88
N LYS A 8 -31.19 41.48 -2.08
CA LYS A 8 -29.73 41.53 -1.91
C LYS A 8 -29.27 41.16 -0.49
N LYS A 9 -29.98 41.62 0.54
CA LYS A 9 -29.69 41.24 1.94
C LYS A 9 -29.91 39.75 2.18
N LEU A 10 -31.00 39.20 1.64
CA LEU A 10 -31.29 37.77 1.74
C LEU A 10 -30.21 36.93 1.03
N THR A 11 -29.78 37.32 -0.17
CA THR A 11 -28.71 36.63 -0.90
C THR A 11 -27.38 36.66 -0.13
N LEU A 12 -27.04 37.80 0.49
CA LEU A 12 -25.83 37.91 1.33
C LEU A 12 -25.90 37.04 2.58
N ILE A 13 -27.06 36.94 3.23
CA ILE A 13 -27.25 36.08 4.40
C ILE A 13 -27.13 34.61 4.00
N VAL A 14 -27.77 34.20 2.90
CA VAL A 14 -27.67 32.82 2.40
C VAL A 14 -26.22 32.49 2.04
N LEU A 15 -25.49 33.39 1.38
CA LEU A 15 -24.08 33.18 1.05
C LEU A 15 -23.21 33.04 2.31
N ALA A 16 -23.41 33.92 3.30
CA ALA A 16 -22.67 33.85 4.57
C ALA A 16 -22.94 32.53 5.33
N LEU A 17 -24.19 32.05 5.33
CA LEU A 17 -24.55 30.77 5.94
C LEU A 17 -23.92 29.59 5.19
N THR A 18 -23.82 29.63 3.86
CA THR A 18 -23.15 28.57 3.10
C THR A 18 -21.65 28.51 3.35
N PHE A 19 -20.98 29.65 3.56
CA PHE A 19 -19.56 29.67 3.90
C PHE A 19 -19.28 29.25 5.36
N ALA A 20 -20.20 29.56 6.29
CA ALA A 20 -20.07 29.15 7.69
C ALA A 20 -20.36 27.66 7.93
N ALA A 21 -21.02 26.97 6.98
CA ALA A 21 -21.31 25.55 7.07
C ALA A 21 -20.20 24.64 6.51
N CYS A 22 -19.20 25.21 5.83
CA CYS A 22 -18.04 24.46 5.38
C CYS A 22 -17.03 24.34 6.52
N ASP A 23 -16.84 23.11 7.01
CA ASP A 23 -15.68 22.78 7.81
C ASP A 23 -14.44 22.81 6.91
N LEU A 24 -13.65 23.89 7.01
CA LEU A 24 -12.40 24.07 6.28
C LEU A 24 -11.21 23.46 7.05
N GLU A 25 -11.46 22.76 8.15
CA GLU A 25 -10.43 22.07 8.92
C GLU A 25 -9.99 20.82 8.16
N VAL A 26 -8.91 20.97 7.39
CA VAL A 26 -8.23 19.83 6.77
C VAL A 26 -7.48 19.08 7.87
N THR A 27 -8.12 18.06 8.43
CA THR A 27 -7.44 17.12 9.33
C THR A 27 -6.54 16.24 8.48
N ASN A 28 -5.23 16.48 8.52
CA ASN A 28 -4.26 15.50 8.07
C ASN A 28 -4.11 14.46 9.19
N PRO A 29 -4.65 13.23 9.06
CA PRO A 29 -4.60 12.23 10.12
C PRO A 29 -3.17 11.75 10.43
N GLY A 30 -2.18 12.20 9.66
CA GLY A 30 -0.81 11.76 9.79
C GLY A 30 -0.64 10.31 9.29
N PRO A 31 0.49 9.67 9.63
CA PRO A 31 0.68 8.26 9.35
C PRO A 31 -0.42 7.40 10.00
N VAL A 32 -0.75 6.28 9.37
CA VAL A 32 -1.64 5.28 9.97
C VAL A 32 -1.02 4.84 11.30
N GLN A 33 -1.75 5.08 12.39
CA GLN A 33 -1.33 4.64 13.71
C GLN A 33 -1.47 3.13 13.83
N ASP A 34 -0.55 2.53 14.58
CA ASP A 34 -0.52 1.08 14.79
C ASP A 34 -1.83 0.56 15.42
N SER A 35 -2.47 1.37 16.25
CA SER A 35 -3.78 1.08 16.86
C SER A 35 -4.92 0.92 15.85
N PHE A 36 -4.79 1.43 14.62
CA PHE A 36 -5.79 1.22 13.57
C PHE A 36 -5.64 -0.13 12.87
N LEU A 37 -4.54 -0.85 13.09
CA LEU A 37 -4.26 -2.13 12.45
C LEU A 37 -4.71 -3.33 13.30
N VAL A 38 -5.22 -3.08 14.50
CA VAL A 38 -5.54 -4.11 15.51
C VAL A 38 -7.05 -4.22 15.77
N THR A 39 -7.87 -3.77 14.82
CA THR A 39 -9.32 -4.01 14.85
C THR A 39 -9.68 -5.13 13.88
N GLU A 40 -10.76 -5.86 14.13
CA GLU A 40 -11.18 -6.96 13.26
C GLU A 40 -11.42 -6.49 11.81
N GLU A 41 -11.97 -5.28 11.62
CA GLU A 41 -12.27 -4.69 10.32
C GLU A 41 -11.00 -4.38 9.50
N ALA A 42 -9.88 -4.13 10.18
CA ALA A 42 -8.62 -3.80 9.52
C ALA A 42 -7.91 -5.05 8.95
N GLN A 43 -8.23 -6.25 9.43
CA GLN A 43 -7.41 -7.44 9.17
C GLN A 43 -7.37 -7.84 7.70
N VAL A 44 -8.49 -7.75 6.98
CA VAL A 44 -8.52 -7.97 5.53
C VAL A 44 -7.54 -7.04 4.81
N GLY A 45 -7.41 -5.79 5.26
CA GLY A 45 -6.44 -4.83 4.74
C GLY A 45 -4.99 -5.25 5.02
N VAL A 46 -4.71 -5.75 6.22
CA VAL A 46 -3.38 -6.25 6.62
C VAL A 46 -2.98 -7.47 5.78
N VAL A 47 -3.86 -8.46 5.62
CA VAL A 47 -3.61 -9.66 4.80
C VAL A 47 -3.36 -9.27 3.35
N ASN A 48 -4.22 -8.44 2.76
CA ASN A 48 -4.06 -7.99 1.37
C ASN A 48 -2.77 -7.18 1.17
N GLY A 49 -2.39 -6.36 2.16
CA GLY A 49 -1.13 -5.61 2.16
C GLY A 49 0.09 -6.54 2.15
N ALA A 50 0.10 -7.55 3.02
CA ALA A 50 1.15 -8.56 3.08
C ALA A 50 1.24 -9.36 1.76
N GLY A 51 0.10 -9.82 1.22
CA GLY A 51 0.03 -10.53 -0.05
C GLY A 51 0.51 -9.69 -1.24
N ARG A 52 0.19 -8.39 -1.27
CA ARG A 52 0.71 -7.46 -2.27
C ARG A 52 2.22 -7.28 -2.14
N ALA A 53 2.74 -7.16 -0.92
CA ALA A 53 4.18 -7.03 -0.69
C ALA A 53 4.93 -8.28 -1.15
N LEU A 54 4.41 -9.47 -0.86
CA LEU A 54 4.94 -10.75 -1.35
C LEU A 54 4.92 -10.82 -2.87
N SER A 55 3.79 -10.46 -3.50
CA SER A 55 3.67 -10.44 -4.96
C SER A 55 4.71 -9.53 -5.62
N ALA A 56 4.96 -8.35 -5.03
CA ALA A 56 6.00 -7.45 -5.51
C ALA A 56 7.41 -8.03 -5.36
N ALA A 57 7.70 -8.71 -4.25
CA ALA A 57 8.97 -9.39 -4.04
C ALA A 57 9.18 -10.52 -5.07
N MET A 58 8.15 -11.36 -5.28
CA MET A 58 8.18 -12.43 -6.27
C MET A 58 8.38 -11.90 -7.68
N ASN A 59 7.74 -10.78 -8.04
CA ASN A 59 7.94 -10.17 -9.36
C ASN A 59 9.43 -9.89 -9.64
N TRP A 60 10.15 -9.31 -8.68
CA TRP A 60 11.58 -9.03 -8.84
C TRP A 60 12.41 -10.31 -9.00
N VAL A 61 12.18 -11.30 -8.14
CA VAL A 61 12.91 -12.57 -8.18
C VAL A 61 12.62 -13.34 -9.49
N SER A 62 11.36 -13.50 -9.84
CA SER A 62 10.94 -14.24 -11.03
C SER A 62 11.38 -13.54 -12.32
N TYR A 63 11.27 -12.22 -12.41
CA TYR A 63 11.65 -11.48 -13.61
C TYR A 63 13.16 -11.54 -13.86
N THR A 64 13.96 -11.29 -12.83
CA THR A 64 15.43 -11.38 -12.93
C THR A 64 15.91 -12.82 -13.09
N GLY A 65 15.30 -13.78 -12.40
CA GLY A 65 15.59 -15.21 -12.56
C GLY A 65 15.26 -15.71 -13.97
N GLY A 66 14.13 -15.28 -14.54
CA GLY A 66 13.74 -15.55 -15.92
C GLY A 66 14.74 -14.98 -16.93
N ALA A 67 15.30 -13.80 -16.65
CA ALA A 67 16.33 -13.20 -17.49
C ALA A 67 17.64 -14.01 -17.50
N ILE A 68 18.09 -14.48 -16.34
CA ILE A 68 19.36 -15.23 -16.20
C ILE A 68 19.24 -16.65 -16.75
N SER A 69 18.10 -17.29 -16.53
CA SER A 69 17.78 -18.61 -17.09
C SER A 69 17.48 -18.55 -18.60
N ARG A 70 17.42 -17.36 -19.19
CA ARG A 70 17.08 -17.09 -20.60
C ARG A 70 15.67 -17.52 -20.99
N GLU A 71 14.77 -17.66 -20.02
CA GLU A 71 13.33 -17.83 -20.25
C GLU A 71 12.67 -16.53 -20.69
N VAL A 72 13.19 -15.40 -20.21
CA VAL A 72 12.78 -14.05 -20.59
C VAL A 72 13.98 -13.34 -21.22
N THR A 73 13.84 -12.88 -22.45
CA THR A 73 14.87 -12.06 -23.09
C THR A 73 14.43 -10.61 -23.13
N PRO A 74 15.28 -9.65 -22.69
CA PRO A 74 14.95 -8.25 -22.85
C PRO A 74 14.77 -7.93 -24.34
N SER A 75 13.69 -7.23 -24.65
CA SER A 75 13.35 -6.77 -26.00
C SER A 75 12.80 -5.34 -25.93
N GLY A 76 12.77 -4.66 -27.08
CA GLY A 76 12.28 -3.29 -27.19
C GLY A 76 13.38 -2.28 -27.52
N SER A 77 12.97 -1.17 -28.12
CA SER A 77 13.87 -0.23 -28.80
C SER A 77 14.52 0.82 -27.88
N ILE A 78 14.15 0.87 -26.61
CA ILE A 78 14.48 1.98 -25.68
C ILE A 78 15.05 1.52 -24.32
N GLY A 79 15.49 0.26 -24.24
CA GLY A 79 16.21 -0.28 -23.08
C GLY A 79 15.65 -1.63 -22.63
N SER A 80 16.49 -2.40 -21.93
CA SER A 80 16.22 -3.77 -21.50
C SER A 80 15.21 -3.90 -20.34
N PHE A 81 14.32 -2.92 -20.16
CA PHE A 81 13.31 -2.87 -19.09
C PHE A 81 13.88 -3.22 -17.69
N GLY A 82 15.04 -2.66 -17.35
CA GLY A 82 15.70 -2.89 -16.05
C GLY A 82 16.56 -4.15 -15.96
N ILE A 83 16.69 -4.94 -17.03
CA ILE A 83 17.65 -6.07 -17.10
C ILE A 83 19.00 -5.60 -17.64
N SER A 84 20.02 -5.50 -16.77
CA SER A 84 21.36 -5.08 -17.16
C SER A 84 22.05 -6.10 -18.08
N LEU A 85 23.05 -5.68 -18.86
CA LEU A 85 23.89 -6.60 -19.63
C LEU A 85 24.58 -7.63 -18.70
N ARG A 86 25.00 -7.17 -17.53
CA ARG A 86 25.61 -8.01 -16.49
C ARG A 86 24.64 -9.10 -16.01
N THR A 87 23.37 -8.75 -15.79
CA THR A 87 22.31 -9.73 -15.46
C THR A 87 22.11 -10.74 -16.60
N GLN A 88 22.15 -10.31 -17.87
CA GLN A 88 22.03 -11.21 -19.04
C GLN A 88 23.22 -12.17 -19.18
N GLU A 89 24.40 -11.77 -18.71
CA GLU A 89 25.59 -12.62 -18.60
C GLU A 89 25.54 -13.56 -17.38
N GLY A 90 24.51 -13.45 -16.53
CA GLY A 90 24.35 -14.23 -15.31
C GLY A 90 25.12 -13.69 -14.10
N ASN A 91 25.64 -12.46 -14.19
CA ASN A 91 26.35 -11.81 -13.10
C ASN A 91 25.38 -10.91 -12.30
N LEU A 92 25.13 -11.32 -11.05
CA LEU A 92 24.24 -10.65 -10.10
C LEU A 92 25.04 -9.72 -9.19
N ASP A 93 25.19 -8.46 -9.62
CA ASP A 93 25.81 -7.44 -8.79
C ASP A 93 24.89 -7.08 -7.60
N ALA A 94 25.48 -6.99 -6.40
CA ALA A 94 24.73 -6.69 -5.19
C ALA A 94 24.10 -5.29 -5.21
N ASN A 95 24.69 -4.32 -5.90
CA ASN A 95 24.12 -2.97 -6.03
C ASN A 95 22.88 -2.97 -6.93
N GLU A 96 22.80 -3.90 -7.89
CA GLU A 96 21.65 -4.05 -8.79
C GLU A 96 20.53 -4.92 -8.19
N THR A 97 20.88 -5.87 -7.31
CA THR A 97 19.95 -6.84 -6.72
C THR A 97 19.56 -6.57 -5.27
N SER A 98 20.14 -5.55 -4.63
CA SER A 98 19.81 -5.17 -3.24
C SER A 98 18.31 -4.91 -3.04
N THR A 99 17.64 -4.36 -4.05
CA THR A 99 16.19 -4.12 -4.05
C THR A 99 15.38 -5.42 -3.93
N HIS A 100 15.83 -6.51 -4.58
CA HIS A 100 15.17 -7.81 -4.52
C HIS A 100 15.20 -8.37 -3.11
N TRP A 101 16.39 -8.35 -2.48
CA TRP A 101 16.56 -8.75 -1.10
C TRP A 101 15.69 -7.91 -0.18
N ASN A 102 15.83 -6.58 -0.22
CA ASN A 102 15.12 -5.66 0.65
C ASN A 102 13.60 -5.80 0.53
N THR A 103 13.08 -5.94 -0.69
CA THR A 103 11.65 -6.12 -0.93
C THR A 103 11.16 -7.46 -0.38
N SER A 104 11.95 -8.53 -0.54
CA SER A 104 11.63 -9.85 -0.01
C SER A 104 11.64 -9.88 1.52
N GLN A 105 12.65 -9.27 2.16
CA GLN A 105 12.71 -9.18 3.62
C GLN A 105 11.54 -8.35 4.18
N ARG A 106 11.21 -7.22 3.53
CA ARG A 106 10.08 -6.39 3.91
C ARG A 106 8.74 -7.14 3.80
N ALA A 107 8.54 -7.90 2.73
CA ALA A 107 7.35 -8.73 2.57
C ALA A 107 7.22 -9.76 3.69
N ARG A 108 8.32 -10.45 4.01
CA ARG A 108 8.36 -11.39 5.14
C ARG A 108 8.01 -10.69 6.46
N TRP A 109 8.68 -9.61 6.80
CA TRP A 109 8.43 -8.88 8.06
C TRP A 109 6.99 -8.39 8.16
N MET A 110 6.39 -7.94 7.06
CA MET A 110 5.00 -7.48 7.04
C MET A 110 4.03 -8.62 7.34
N ALA A 111 4.25 -9.80 6.75
CA ALA A 111 3.44 -10.99 7.01
C ALA A 111 3.61 -11.48 8.46
N GLU A 112 4.86 -11.62 8.93
CA GLU A 112 5.16 -12.06 10.30
C GLU A 112 4.57 -11.12 11.35
N SER A 113 4.79 -9.81 11.20
CA SER A 113 4.28 -8.82 12.15
C SER A 113 2.76 -8.75 12.14
N GLY A 114 2.14 -8.85 10.96
CA GLY A 114 0.68 -8.93 10.82
C GLY A 114 0.11 -10.15 11.53
N ALA A 115 0.73 -11.33 11.34
CA ALA A 115 0.31 -12.57 11.99
C ALA A 115 0.41 -12.49 13.52
N ILE A 116 1.51 -11.94 14.05
CA ILE A 116 1.71 -11.76 15.49
C ILE A 116 0.63 -10.85 16.07
N LYS A 117 0.40 -9.68 15.45
CA LYS A 117 -0.61 -8.72 15.91
C LYS A 117 -2.02 -9.29 15.90
N MET A 118 -2.38 -10.01 14.85
CA MET A 118 -3.70 -10.66 14.78
C MET A 118 -3.91 -11.68 15.89
N LYS A 119 -2.86 -12.44 16.21
CA LYS A 119 -2.89 -13.43 17.28
C LYS A 119 -2.96 -12.79 18.67
N GLU A 120 -2.19 -11.72 18.90
CA GLU A 120 -1.99 -11.18 20.25
C GLU A 120 -2.96 -10.04 20.60
N GLU A 121 -3.46 -9.30 19.61
CA GLU A 121 -4.21 -8.06 19.82
C GLU A 121 -5.64 -8.10 19.28
N VAL A 122 -5.98 -9.04 18.38
CA VAL A 122 -7.28 -9.03 17.66
C VAL A 122 -8.17 -10.21 18.02
N TYR A 123 -7.64 -11.43 18.05
CA TYR A 123 -8.44 -12.65 18.20
C TYR A 123 -8.04 -13.47 19.44
N ASP A 124 -8.96 -13.56 20.40
CA ASP A 124 -8.78 -14.39 21.62
C ASP A 124 -8.73 -15.90 21.32
N ASP A 125 -9.48 -16.38 20.32
CA ASP A 125 -9.39 -17.75 19.81
C ASP A 125 -8.92 -17.74 18.35
N TYR A 126 -7.71 -17.25 18.14
CA TYR A 126 -7.08 -17.15 16.82
C TYR A 126 -7.04 -18.49 16.07
N SER A 127 -6.99 -19.62 16.80
CA SER A 127 -6.82 -20.96 16.22
C SER A 127 -8.01 -21.45 15.41
N SER A 128 -9.20 -20.93 15.70
CA SER A 128 -10.45 -21.27 15.01
C SER A 128 -10.93 -20.17 14.05
N ASN A 129 -10.21 -19.05 13.96
CA ASN A 129 -10.61 -17.90 13.16
C ASN A 129 -10.19 -18.02 11.69
N ALA A 130 -11.16 -17.92 10.78
CA ALA A 130 -10.93 -18.05 9.34
C ALA A 130 -10.04 -16.94 8.75
N ASN A 131 -10.06 -15.72 9.32
CA ASN A 131 -9.22 -14.63 8.85
C ASN A 131 -7.77 -14.82 9.28
N TYR A 132 -7.54 -15.32 10.50
CA TYR A 132 -6.20 -15.67 10.96
C TYR A 132 -5.55 -16.76 10.10
N ALA A 133 -6.34 -17.78 9.71
CA ALA A 133 -5.87 -18.87 8.86
C ALA A 133 -5.36 -18.44 7.48
N GLN A 134 -5.75 -17.26 6.96
CA GLN A 134 -5.32 -16.78 5.65
C GLN A 134 -3.88 -16.22 5.61
N ILE A 135 -3.22 -16.11 6.76
CA ILE A 135 -1.89 -15.50 6.88
C ILE A 135 -0.78 -16.54 7.10
N LEU A 136 -1.14 -17.74 7.56
CA LEU A 136 -0.21 -18.87 7.73
C LEU A 136 0.13 -19.51 6.37
#